data_AF-U3GW48-F1
#
_entry.id   AF-U3GW48-F1
#
_cell.length_a   1.000
_cell.length_b   1.000
_cell.length_c   1.000
_cell.angle_alpha   90.00
_cell.angle_beta   90.00
_cell.angle_gamma   90.00
#
_symmetry.space_group_name_H-M   'P 1'
#
loop_
_entity.id
_entity.type
_entity.pdbx_description
1 polymer ?
#
loop_
_entity_poly.entity_id
_entity_poly.type
_entity_poly.pdbx_seq_one_letter_code
_entity_poly.pdbx_strand_id
1 'polypeptide(L)'
;MATKHVGEVEAAVLKAVDASGLMDDPRNSGAVAVALSYARQIDDSERASSEDRTKALYLGPHLLKTLMTLGLTPGAPSDDAPKTRGRPKRNKAVMDGLRAINGGLESSG
;
A
#
# COMPACT_ATOMS: atom_id res chain seq x y z
N MET A 1 1.13 -13.56 34.78
CA MET A 1 1.24 -13.84 33.33
C MET A 1 1.06 -12.52 32.61
N ALA A 2 2.06 -12.04 31.88
CA ALA A 2 1.90 -10.86 31.04
C ALA A 2 0.98 -11.25 29.86
N THR A 3 -0.13 -10.55 29.68
CA THR A 3 -0.98 -10.68 28.49
C THR A 3 -0.12 -10.37 27.27
N LYS A 4 0.04 -11.35 26.37
CA LYS A 4 0.77 -11.16 25.12
C LYS A 4 0.05 -10.09 24.31
N HIS A 5 0.63 -8.90 24.23
CA HIS A 5 0.10 -7.81 23.42
C HIS A 5 0.27 -8.18 21.94
N VAL A 6 -0.82 -8.20 21.18
CA VAL A 6 -0.78 -8.34 19.71
C VAL A 6 -0.58 -6.93 19.14
N GLY A 7 0.43 -6.74 18.30
CA GLY A 7 0.67 -5.45 17.66
C GLY A 7 -0.38 -5.12 16.60
N GLU A 8 -0.37 -3.87 16.11
CA GLU A 8 -1.42 -3.35 15.24
C GLU A 8 -1.45 -4.07 13.89
N VAL A 9 -0.27 -4.36 13.31
CA VAL A 9 -0.17 -5.04 12.02
C VAL A 9 -0.56 -6.51 12.18
N GLU A 10 -0.09 -7.19 13.22
CA GLU A 10 -0.47 -8.58 13.52
C GLU A 10 -1.99 -8.69 13.72
N ALA A 11 -2.61 -7.77 14.46
CA ALA A 11 -4.05 -7.74 14.68
C ALA A 11 -4.84 -7.53 13.37
N ALA A 12 -4.37 -6.64 12.49
CA ALA A 12 -5.01 -6.40 11.20
C ALA A 12 -4.94 -7.64 10.29
N VAL A 13 -3.80 -8.32 10.23
CA VAL A 13 -3.63 -9.56 9.45
C VAL A 13 -4.50 -10.67 10.02
N LEU A 14 -4.54 -10.86 11.34
CA LEU A 14 -5.42 -11.83 12.00
C LEU A 14 -6.88 -11.60 11.61
N LYS A 15 -7.35 -10.36 11.71
CA LYS A 15 -8.73 -10.00 11.35
C LYS A 15 -9.06 -10.30 9.89
N ALA A 16 -8.12 -10.04 8.97
CA ALA A 16 -8.33 -10.31 7.55
C ALA A 16 -8.35 -11.82 7.23
N VAL A 17 -7.46 -12.60 7.86
CA VAL A 17 -7.41 -14.05 7.71
C VAL A 17 -8.67 -14.71 8.29
N ASP A 18 -9.12 -14.25 9.45
CA ASP A 18 -10.35 -14.76 10.10
C ASP A 18 -11.59 -14.45 9.23
N ALA A 19 -11.74 -13.20 8.80
CA ALA A 19 -12.87 -12.78 7.97
C ALA A 19 -12.95 -13.45 6.58
N SER A 20 -11.84 -14.00 6.10
CA SER A 20 -11.77 -14.69 4.80
C SER A 20 -12.01 -16.21 4.88
N GLY A 21 -12.07 -16.78 6.09
CA GLY A 21 -12.17 -18.24 6.29
C GLY A 21 -10.89 -19.00 5.91
N LEU A 22 -9.76 -18.31 5.67
CA LEU A 22 -8.51 -18.95 5.26
C LEU A 22 -7.95 -19.88 6.34
N MET A 23 -8.33 -19.70 7.62
CA MET A 23 -7.94 -20.60 8.70
C MET A 23 -8.61 -21.98 8.62
N ASP A 24 -9.74 -22.10 7.91
CA ASP A 24 -10.51 -23.34 7.81
C ASP A 24 -9.92 -24.33 6.80
N ASP A 25 -9.05 -23.85 5.89
CA ASP A 25 -8.35 -24.67 4.89
C ASP A 25 -6.87 -24.86 5.28
N PRO A 26 -6.46 -26.08 5.68
CA PRO A 26 -5.08 -26.38 6.07
C PRO A 26 -4.04 -26.05 5.00
N ARG A 27 -4.42 -26.00 3.72
CA ARG A 27 -3.49 -25.64 2.62
C ARG A 27 -2.98 -24.21 2.73
N ASN A 28 -3.73 -23.33 3.40
CA ASN A 28 -3.34 -21.94 3.60
C ASN A 28 -2.46 -21.73 4.85
N SER A 29 -2.36 -22.73 5.73
CA SER A 29 -1.69 -22.62 7.03
C SER A 29 -0.27 -22.07 6.97
N GLY A 30 0.53 -22.51 5.99
CA GLY A 30 1.89 -22.03 5.79
C GLY A 30 1.97 -20.56 5.41
N ALA A 31 1.14 -20.14 4.44
CA ALA A 31 1.11 -18.75 3.99
C ALA A 31 0.55 -17.81 5.08
N VAL A 32 -0.48 -18.24 5.82
CA VAL A 32 -1.01 -17.53 6.99
C VAL A 32 0.05 -17.38 8.08
N ALA A 33 0.79 -18.45 8.41
CA ALA A 33 1.85 -18.41 9.40
C ALA A 33 2.98 -17.43 9.02
N VAL A 34 3.37 -17.39 7.75
CA VAL A 34 4.36 -16.43 7.23
C VAL A 34 3.84 -15.00 7.35
N ALA A 35 2.59 -14.73 6.96
CA ALA A 35 1.99 -13.41 7.05
C ALA A 35 1.98 -12.89 8.50
N LEU A 36 1.55 -13.73 9.46
CA LEU A 36 1.55 -13.40 10.88
C LEU A 36 2.95 -13.19 11.46
N SER A 37 3.93 -13.97 11.00
CA SER A 37 5.33 -13.82 11.42
C SER A 37 5.93 -12.48 10.97
N TYR A 38 5.70 -12.09 9.72
CA TYR A 38 6.17 -10.79 9.22
C TYR A 38 5.46 -9.62 9.90
N ALA A 39 4.15 -9.72 10.11
CA ALA A 39 3.37 -8.71 10.81
C ALA A 39 3.90 -8.47 12.25
N ARG A 40 4.13 -9.56 13.00
CA ARG A 40 4.69 -9.47 14.35
C ARG A 40 6.08 -8.84 14.36
N GLN A 41 6.96 -9.22 13.42
CA GLN A 41 8.30 -8.64 13.34
C GLN A 41 8.28 -7.15 13.00
N ILE A 42 7.30 -6.69 12.21
CA ILE A 42 7.09 -5.26 11.95
C ILE A 42 6.67 -4.55 13.25
N ASP A 43 5.69 -5.08 13.97
CA ASP A 43 5.22 -4.50 15.23
C ASP A 43 6.34 -4.44 16.29
N ASP A 44 7.13 -5.51 16.43
CA ASP A 44 8.23 -5.58 17.39
C ASP A 44 9.37 -4.60 17.06
N SER A 45 9.53 -4.23 15.78
CA SER A 45 10.60 -3.35 15.31
C SER A 45 10.52 -1.92 15.83
N GLU A 46 9.33 -1.46 16.23
CA GLU A 46 9.15 -0.13 16.81
C GLU A 46 9.93 0.01 18.12
N ARG A 47 10.16 -1.10 18.83
CA ARG A 47 10.88 -1.13 20.12
C ARG A 47 12.33 -1.56 19.98
N ALA A 48 12.77 -1.88 18.77
CA ALA A 48 14.08 -2.48 18.51
C ALA A 48 15.17 -1.44 18.24
N SER A 49 16.41 -1.93 18.09
CA SER A 49 17.56 -1.13 17.69
C SER A 49 17.37 -0.49 16.29
N SER A 50 18.16 0.52 15.94
CA SER A 50 18.08 1.17 14.62
C SER A 50 18.31 0.20 13.45
N GLU A 51 19.14 -0.82 13.65
CA GLU A 51 19.41 -1.85 12.64
C GLU A 51 18.19 -2.76 12.43
N ASP A 52 17.57 -3.23 13.51
CA ASP A 52 16.40 -4.11 13.45
C ASP A 52 15.17 -3.37 12.91
N ARG A 53 15.03 -2.09 13.25
CA ARG A 53 14.01 -1.21 12.65
C ARG A 53 14.20 -1.06 11.14
N THR A 54 15.45 -0.98 10.68
CA THR A 54 15.75 -0.93 9.23
C THR A 54 15.41 -2.25 8.54
N LYS A 55 15.71 -3.40 9.17
CA LYS A 55 15.34 -4.73 8.65
C LYS A 55 13.82 -4.89 8.52
N ALA A 56 13.05 -4.36 9.47
CA ALA A 56 11.60 -4.43 9.43
C ALA A 56 10.98 -3.64 8.27
N LEU A 57 11.60 -2.55 7.81
CA LEU A 57 11.16 -1.84 6.60
C LEU A 57 11.18 -2.73 5.36
N TYR A 58 12.12 -3.69 5.29
CA TYR A 58 12.17 -4.67 4.20
C TYR A 58 11.07 -5.74 4.29
N LEU A 59 10.45 -5.94 5.46
CA LEU A 59 9.36 -6.89 5.62
C LEU A 59 8.04 -6.37 5.04
N GLY A 60 7.82 -5.06 4.95
CA GLY A 60 6.61 -4.47 4.39
C GLY A 60 6.25 -5.01 3.00
N PRO A 61 7.17 -4.94 2.01
CA PRO A 61 6.94 -5.53 0.68
C PRO A 61 6.71 -7.05 0.69
N HIS A 62 7.41 -7.79 1.56
CA HIS A 62 7.24 -9.25 1.67
C HIS A 62 5.88 -9.62 2.27
N LEU A 63 5.43 -8.90 3.30
CA LEU A 63 4.10 -9.04 3.86
C LEU A 63 3.04 -8.76 2.80
N LEU A 64 3.15 -7.66 2.05
CA LEU A 64 2.19 -7.31 1.00
C LEU A 64 2.09 -8.41 -0.08
N LYS A 65 3.23 -8.97 -0.52
CA LYS A 65 3.25 -10.08 -1.49
C LYS A 65 2.55 -11.33 -0.95
N THR A 66 2.75 -11.66 0.33
CA THR A 66 2.06 -12.78 0.98
C THR A 66 0.56 -12.53 1.05
N LEU A 67 0.13 -11.34 1.44
CA LEU A 67 -1.28 -10.96 1.47
C LEU A 67 -1.94 -11.00 0.08
N MET A 68 -1.24 -10.55 -0.97
CA MET A 68 -1.70 -10.69 -2.36
C MET A 68 -1.88 -12.16 -2.76
N THR A 69 -0.92 -13.02 -2.39
CA THR A 69 -0.99 -14.47 -2.65
C THR A 69 -2.18 -15.11 -1.96
N LEU A 70 -2.52 -14.65 -0.76
CA LEU A 70 -3.68 -15.09 0.01
C LEU A 70 -5.00 -14.45 -0.45
N GLY A 71 -4.98 -13.52 -1.41
CA GLY A 71 -6.19 -12.80 -1.84
C GLY A 71 -6.72 -11.80 -0.81
N LEU A 72 -5.90 -11.39 0.16
CA LEU A 72 -6.28 -10.50 1.27
C LEU A 72 -6.04 -9.01 0.97
N THR A 73 -5.60 -8.69 -0.24
CA THR A 73 -5.50 -7.31 -0.72
C THR A 73 -6.66 -7.03 -1.66
N PRO A 74 -7.16 -5.78 -1.74
CA PRO A 74 -7.99 -5.38 -2.86
C PRO A 74 -7.31 -5.80 -4.17
N GLY A 75 -8.07 -6.32 -5.12
CA GLY A 75 -7.55 -6.48 -6.48
C GLY A 75 -6.96 -5.14 -6.94
N ALA A 76 -6.00 -5.19 -7.88
CA ALA A 76 -5.65 -3.98 -8.61
C ALA A 76 -6.97 -3.31 -9.05
N PRO A 77 -7.15 -1.99 -8.88
CA PRO A 77 -8.36 -1.33 -9.32
C PRO A 77 -8.62 -1.80 -10.74
N SER A 78 -9.71 -2.55 -10.94
CA SER A 78 -10.08 -3.02 -12.28
C SER A 78 -10.05 -1.81 -13.18
N ASP A 79 -9.61 -1.96 -14.43
CA ASP A 79 -9.69 -0.89 -15.42
C ASP A 79 -11.15 -0.42 -15.66
N ASP A 80 -12.12 -1.13 -15.07
CA ASP A 80 -13.56 -0.83 -14.97
C ASP A 80 -13.98 0.04 -13.77
N ALA A 81 -13.06 0.37 -12.85
CA ALA A 81 -13.29 1.54 -12.00
C ALA A 81 -13.55 2.71 -12.95
N PRO A 82 -14.68 3.45 -12.83
CA PRO A 82 -15.03 4.48 -13.78
C PRO A 82 -13.85 5.42 -13.90
N LYS A 83 -13.12 5.31 -15.01
CA LYS A 83 -11.97 6.14 -15.27
C LYS A 83 -12.51 7.56 -15.29
N THR A 84 -12.36 8.29 -14.21
CA THR A 84 -12.35 9.74 -14.22
C THR A 84 -11.06 10.20 -14.92
N ARG A 85 -10.77 9.62 -16.10
CA ARG A 85 -9.87 10.19 -17.10
C ARG A 85 -10.69 11.13 -17.95
N GLY A 86 -11.15 12.21 -17.33
CA GLY A 86 -11.17 13.46 -18.05
C GLY A 86 -9.72 13.80 -18.36
N ARG A 87 -9.19 13.30 -19.50
CA ARG A 87 -8.03 13.93 -20.13
C ARG A 87 -8.45 15.40 -20.25
N PRO A 88 -7.77 16.37 -19.61
CA PRO A 88 -8.16 17.76 -19.79
C PRO A 88 -8.09 18.01 -21.30
N LYS A 89 -9.26 18.25 -21.91
CA LYS A 89 -9.31 18.67 -23.32
C LYS A 89 -8.39 19.87 -23.38
N ARG A 90 -7.32 19.75 -24.16
CA ARG A 90 -6.31 20.80 -24.35
C ARG A 90 -7.06 22.06 -24.79
N ASN A 91 -7.34 22.94 -23.84
CA ASN A 91 -8.30 24.01 -24.03
C ASN A 91 -7.57 25.13 -24.76
N LYS A 92 -7.99 25.46 -25.99
CA LYS A 92 -7.28 26.40 -26.87
C LYS A 92 -7.06 27.75 -26.18
N ALA A 93 -8.03 28.19 -25.36
CA ALA A 93 -7.92 29.40 -24.55
C ALA A 93 -6.76 29.38 -23.53
N VAL A 94 -6.42 28.22 -22.96
CA VAL A 94 -5.29 28.08 -22.01
C VAL A 94 -3.95 28.16 -22.74
N MET A 95 -3.87 27.61 -23.96
CA MET A 95 -2.67 27.69 -24.79
C MET A 95 -2.47 29.09 -25.38
N ASP A 96 -3.56 29.76 -25.76
CA ASP A 96 -3.53 31.14 -26.25
C ASP A 96 -3.14 32.10 -25.11
N GLY A 97 -3.62 31.86 -23.89
CA GLY A 97 -3.16 32.56 -22.68
C GLY A 97 -1.68 32.32 -22.37
N LEU A 98 -1.19 31.08 -22.43
CA LEU A 98 0.23 30.78 -22.23
C LEU A 98 1.13 31.45 -23.29
N ARG A 99 0.68 31.51 -24.55
CA ARG A 99 1.40 32.24 -25.62
C ARG A 99 1.41 33.74 -25.41
N ALA A 100 0.32 34.33 -24.94
CA ALA A 100 0.25 35.75 -24.64
C ALA A 100 1.19 36.15 -23.49
N ILE A 101 1.34 35.29 -22.48
CA ILE A 101 2.25 35.52 -21.34
C ILE A 101 3.73 35.44 -21.80
N ASN A 102 4.07 34.49 -22.67
CA ASN A 102 5.46 34.32 -23.15
C ASN A 102 5.84 35.27 -24.30
N GLY A 103 4.87 35.90 -24.97
CA GLY A 103 5.10 36.82 -26.10
C GLY A 103 5.23 38.30 -25.72
N GLY A 104 5.06 38.66 -24.45
CA GLY A 104 5.08 40.04 -23.97
C GLY A 104 6.45 40.64 -23.67
N LEU A 105 7.54 39.95 -24.04
CA LEU A 105 8.91 40.33 -23.66
C LEU A 105 9.84 40.55 -24.86
N GLU A 106 9.29 41.02 -26.00
CA GLU A 106 10.10 41.61 -27.07
C GLU A 106 9.32 42.76 -27.73
N SER A 107 9.19 43.89 -27.03
CA SER A 107 9.07 45.23 -27.64
C SER A 107 8.91 46.29 -26.55
N SER A 108 10.03 46.90 -26.14
CA SER A 108 10.18 48.32 -25.76
C SER A 108 11.51 48.48 -25.02
N GLY A 109 12.51 49.01 -25.73
CA GLY A 109 13.86 49.28 -25.21
C GLY A 109 14.89 49.14 -26.30
#